data_AF-A0A2S9X6B8-F1
#
_entry.id   AF-A0A2S9X6B8-F1
#
_cell.length_a   1.000
_cell.length_b   1.000
_cell.length_c   1.000
_cell.angle_alpha   90.00
_cell.angle_beta   90.00
_cell.angle_gamma   90.00
#
_symmetry.space_group_name_H-M   'P 1'
#
loop_
_entity.id
_entity.type
_entity.pdbx_description
1 polymer ?
#
loop_
_entity_poly.entity_id
_entity_poly.type
_entity_poly.pdbx_seq_one_letter_code
_entity_poly.pdbx_strand_id
1 'polypeptide(L)'
;MQTNFYNLSEIRYFVSQPHNGLEDVEKVWKLGEGPCGKCVVQLEVTVTGNFMAIRQFHRGGTKKVVVIPLSQITSAIHFEEVK
;
A
#
# COMPACT_ATOMS: atom_id res chain seq x y z
N MET A 1 11.27 5.67 -17.26
CA MET A 1 10.36 5.10 -16.24
C MET A 1 11.20 4.64 -15.08
N GLN A 2 11.04 5.23 -13.90
CA GLN A 2 11.85 4.93 -12.72
C GLN A 2 11.02 4.10 -11.74
N THR A 3 11.57 3.00 -11.26
CA THR A 3 10.94 2.14 -10.27
C THR A 3 11.65 2.36 -8.94
N ASN A 4 10.90 2.78 -7.93
CA ASN A 4 11.42 2.96 -6.59
C ASN A 4 10.89 1.85 -5.67
N PHE A 5 11.77 1.26 -4.88
CA PHE A 5 11.46 0.24 -3.89
C PHE A 5 11.68 0.79 -2.49
N TYR A 6 10.67 0.64 -1.64
CA TYR A 6 10.71 1.08 -0.25
C TYR A 6 10.35 -0.08 0.67
N ASN A 7 11.18 -0.31 1.69
CA ASN A 7 10.86 -1.20 2.81
C ASN A 7 10.32 -0.35 3.94
N LEU A 8 9.08 -0.58 4.35
CA LEU A 8 8.37 0.33 5.26
C LEU A 8 7.64 -0.44 6.35
N SER A 9 7.37 0.23 7.46
CA SER A 9 6.57 -0.30 8.56
C SER A 9 5.09 0.06 8.44
N GLU A 10 4.79 1.17 7.76
CA GLU A 10 3.43 1.68 7.56
C GLU A 10 3.29 2.43 6.23
N ILE A 11 2.13 2.29 5.57
CA ILE A 11 1.77 2.97 4.33
C ILE A 11 0.34 3.48 4.47
N ARG A 12 0.14 4.79 4.26
CA ARG A 12 -1.19 5.41 4.17
C ARG A 12 -1.39 6.06 2.81
N TYR A 13 -2.55 5.85 2.20
CA TYR A 13 -2.93 6.56 0.98
C TYR A 13 -4.45 6.69 0.84
N PHE A 14 -4.88 7.59 -0.04
CA PHE A 14 -6.28 7.89 -0.32
C PHE A 14 -6.68 7.47 -1.73
N VAL A 15 -7.88 6.92 -1.87
CA VAL A 15 -8.48 6.58 -3.17
C VAL A 15 -9.74 7.36 -3.39
N SER A 16 -9.77 8.18 -4.45
CA SER A 16 -11.03 8.72 -4.97
C SER A 16 -11.59 7.76 -6.02
N GLN A 17 -12.84 7.34 -5.91
CA GLN A 17 -13.50 6.62 -6.99
C GLN A 17 -14.04 7.61 -8.02
N PRO A 18 -13.62 7.52 -9.30
CA PRO A 18 -14.13 8.39 -10.36
C PRO A 18 -15.47 7.86 -10.86
N HIS A 19 -16.54 8.05 -10.08
CA HIS A 19 -17.93 8.15 -10.51
C HIS A 19 -18.81 8.00 -9.26
N ASN A 20 -19.65 9.02 -9.01
CA ASN A 20 -20.81 8.98 -8.11
C ASN A 20 -20.66 9.59 -6.70
N GLY A 21 -19.60 10.35 -6.43
CA GLY A 21 -19.62 11.35 -5.35
C GLY A 21 -19.65 10.79 -3.92
N LEU A 22 -19.11 9.59 -3.67
CA LEU A 22 -19.02 9.04 -2.33
C LEU A 22 -17.60 8.52 -2.02
N GLU A 23 -17.02 9.22 -1.03
CA GLU A 23 -15.93 8.88 -0.10
C GLU A 23 -14.52 8.63 -0.67
N ASP A 24 -13.61 9.54 -0.33
CA ASP A 24 -12.16 9.28 -0.34
C ASP A 24 -11.88 8.17 0.68
N VAL A 25 -11.52 6.97 0.20
CA VAL A 25 -11.20 5.85 1.09
C VAL A 25 -9.73 5.96 1.50
N GLU A 26 -9.48 6.33 2.75
CA GLU A 26 -8.17 6.16 3.37
C GLU A 26 -7.88 4.67 3.55
N LYS A 27 -6.72 4.22 3.10
CA LYS A 27 -6.24 2.87 3.35
C LYS A 27 -4.89 2.91 4.03
N VAL A 28 -4.80 2.17 5.13
CA VAL A 28 -3.61 2.07 5.98
C VAL A 28 -3.15 0.62 6.04
N TRP A 29 -1.86 0.38 5.79
CA TRP A 29 -1.22 -0.91 6.03
C TRP A 29 -0.06 -0.73 6.98
N LYS A 30 0.01 -1.59 7.98
CA LYS A 30 1.07 -1.60 8.99
C LYS A 30 1.62 -3.02 9.16
N LEU A 31 2.87 -3.13 9.57
CA LEU A 31 3.39 -4.36 10.15
C LEU A 31 2.62 -4.71 11.43
N GLY A 32 2.48 -6.01 11.69
CA GLY A 32 1.60 -6.53 12.74
C GLY A 32 0.50 -7.41 12.15
N GLU A 33 -0.66 -7.51 12.80
CA GLU A 33 -1.76 -8.31 12.27
C GLU A 33 -2.46 -7.58 11.13
N GLY A 34 -2.27 -8.08 9.90
CA GLY A 34 -2.92 -7.51 8.73
C GLY A 34 -4.42 -7.82 8.71
N PRO A 35 -5.21 -7.16 7.83
CA PRO A 35 -6.68 -7.35 7.74
C PRO A 35 -7.15 -8.79 7.45
N CYS A 36 -6.23 -9.68 7.12
CA CYS A 36 -6.48 -11.10 6.88
C CYS A 36 -6.14 -12.01 8.08
N GLY A 37 -5.92 -11.44 9.26
CA GLY A 37 -5.55 -12.18 10.49
C GLY A 37 -4.15 -12.76 10.47
N LYS A 38 -3.29 -12.32 9.53
CA LYS A 38 -1.91 -12.81 9.38
C LYS A 38 -0.92 -11.75 9.79
N CYS A 39 0.10 -12.15 10.54
CA CYS A 39 1.19 -11.27 10.93
C CYS A 39 2.05 -10.90 9.71
N VAL A 40 1.93 -9.65 9.27
CA VAL A 40 2.76 -9.00 8.26
C VAL A 40 4.10 -8.62 8.91
N VAL A 41 5.19 -9.13 8.35
CA VAL A 41 6.56 -8.94 8.85
C VAL A 41 7.38 -7.99 7.98
N GLN A 42 6.95 -7.76 6.73
CA GLN A 42 7.58 -6.80 5.83
C GLN A 42 6.53 -6.25 4.84
N LEU A 43 6.64 -4.94 4.55
CA LEU A 43 5.93 -4.28 3.46
C LEU A 43 6.96 -3.76 2.46
N GLU A 44 6.74 -4.08 1.18
CA GLU A 44 7.46 -3.48 0.07
C GLU A 44 6.50 -2.64 -0.77
N VAL A 45 6.90 -1.42 -1.10
CA VAL A 45 6.19 -0.59 -2.07
C VAL A 45 7.01 -0.47 -3.34
N THR A 46 6.34 -0.67 -4.46
CA THR A 46 6.86 -0.41 -5.80
C THR A 46 5.98 0.64 -6.47
N VAL A 47 6.52 1.83 -6.74
CA VAL A 47 5.82 2.86 -7.51
C VAL A 47 6.41 2.90 -8.91
N THR A 48 5.55 2.90 -9.92
CA THR A 48 5.90 3.06 -11.33
C THR A 48 5.11 4.22 -11.94
N GLY A 49 5.28 4.51 -13.23
CA GLY A 49 4.58 5.61 -13.89
C GLY A 49 3.04 5.52 -13.87
N ASN A 50 2.47 4.30 -13.78
CA ASN A 50 1.03 4.10 -13.94
C ASN A 50 0.36 3.45 -12.71
N PHE A 51 1.12 2.78 -11.86
CA PHE A 51 0.57 2.04 -10.72
C PHE A 51 1.50 2.06 -9.51
N MET A 52 0.90 1.86 -8.35
CA MET A 52 1.55 1.50 -7.10
C MET A 52 1.24 0.03 -6.78
N ALA A 53 2.26 -0.75 -6.43
CA ALA A 53 2.12 -2.11 -5.94
C ALA A 53 2.64 -2.19 -4.50
N ILE A 54 1.83 -2.78 -3.62
CA ILE A 54 2.17 -3.06 -2.22
C ILE A 54 2.28 -4.56 -2.05
N ARG A 55 3.45 -5.05 -1.62
CA ARG A 55 3.66 -6.46 -1.28
C ARG A 55 3.75 -6.63 0.23
N GLN A 56 2.95 -7.54 0.76
CA GLN A 56 2.94 -7.93 2.16
C GLN A 56 3.57 -9.30 2.28
N PHE A 57 4.58 -9.42 3.14
CA PHE A 57 5.21 -10.69 3.50
C PHE A 57 4.74 -11.07 4.88
N HIS A 58 4.23 -12.29 5.05
CA HIS A 58 3.71 -12.76 6.32
C HIS A 58 4.64 -13.77 6.97
N ARG A 59 4.59 -13.89 8.31
CA ARG A 59 5.42 -14.80 9.11
C ARG A 59 5.38 -16.27 8.66
N GLY A 60 4.28 -16.71 8.03
CA GLY A 60 4.11 -18.05 7.47
C GLY A 60 4.61 -18.24 6.02
N GLY A 61 5.41 -17.29 5.49
CA GLY A 61 5.95 -17.35 4.12
C GLY A 61 4.95 -16.96 3.01
N THR A 62 3.68 -16.75 3.34
CA THR A 62 2.67 -16.30 2.37
C THR A 62 2.91 -14.85 1.97
N LYS A 63 2.67 -14.55 0.69
CA LYS A 63 2.81 -13.21 0.11
C LYS A 63 1.47 -12.74 -0.44
N LYS A 64 1.14 -11.46 -0.22
CA LYS A 64 -0.03 -10.81 -0.82
C LYS A 64 0.40 -9.56 -1.56
N VAL A 65 -0.09 -9.38 -2.77
CA VAL A 65 0.19 -8.19 -3.59
C VAL A 65 -1.10 -7.46 -3.86
N VAL A 66 -1.09 -6.15 -3.65
CA VAL A 66 -2.18 -5.23 -4.01
C VAL A 66 -1.63 -4.24 -5.02
N VAL A 67 -2.33 -4.08 -6.15
CA VAL A 67 -1.95 -3.14 -7.22
C VAL A 67 -3.05 -2.10 -7.35
N ILE A 68 -2.66 -0.83 -7.37
CA ILE A 68 -3.57 0.32 -7.48
C ILE A 68 -3.10 1.22 -8.63
N PRO A 69 -3.96 1.56 -9.59
CA PRO A 69 -3.66 2.58 -10.59
C PRO A 69 -3.42 3.94 -9.92
N LEU A 70 -2.36 4.65 -10.31
CA LEU A 70 -2.08 5.97 -9.74
C LEU A 70 -3.17 6.99 -10.05
N SER A 71 -3.92 6.82 -11.14
CA SER A 71 -5.08 7.65 -11.48
C SER A 71 -6.20 7.62 -10.44
N GLN A 72 -6.21 6.61 -9.56
CA GLN A 72 -7.17 6.50 -8.46
C GLN A 72 -6.63 7.11 -7.16
N ILE A 73 -5.33 7.44 -7.09
CA ILE A 73 -4.68 8.00 -5.91
C ILE A 73 -4.58 9.52 -6.10
N THR A 74 -5.39 10.26 -5.37
CA THR A 74 -5.52 11.72 -5.52
C THR A 74 -4.87 12.52 -4.41
N SER A 75 -4.35 11.87 -3.36
CA SER A 75 -3.66 12.56 -2.26
C SER A 75 -2.47 11.77 -1.70
N ALA A 76 -1.76 12.41 -0.77
CA ALA A 76 -0.41 12.08 -0.33
C ALA A 76 -0.25 10.61 0.10
N ILE A 77 0.78 9.96 -0.45
CA ILE A 77 1.24 8.69 0.06
C ILE A 77 2.25 9.00 1.17
N HIS A 78 1.91 8.64 2.40
CA HIS A 78 2.81 8.77 3.53
C HIS A 78 3.49 7.44 3.79
N PHE A 79 4.81 7.46 3.68
CA PHE A 79 5.69 6.33 3.92
C PHE A 79 6.46 6.61 5.22
N GLU A 80 6.32 5.73 6.20
CA GLU A 80 7.10 5.80 7.44
C GLU A 80 7.97 4.55 7.58
N GLU A 81 9.26 4.77 7.80
CA GLU A 81 10.20 3.75 8.25
C GLU A 81 10.27 3.82 9.78
N VAL A 82 9.54 2.95 10.47
CA VAL A 82 9.69 2.78 11.92
C VAL A 82 10.97 1.99 12.15
N LYS A 83 11.97 2.69 12.70
CA LYS A 83 13.26 2.14 13.15
C LYS A 83 13.12 1.25 14.37
#